data_AF-A0A4Q3U2H7-F1
#
_entry.id   AF-A0A4Q3U2H7-F1
#
_cell.length_a   1.000
_cell.length_b   1.000
_cell.length_c   1.000
_cell.angle_alpha   90.00
_cell.angle_beta   90.00
_cell.angle_gamma   90.00
#
_symmetry.space_group_name_H-M   'P 1'
#
loop_
_entity.id
_entity.type
_entity.pdbx_description
1 polymer ?
#
loop_
_entity_poly.entity_id
_entity_poly.type
_entity_poly.pdbx_seq_one_letter_code
_entity_poly.pdbx_strand_id
1 'polypeptide(L)'
;MDLAARLAELQQRTLQHREVLLTEEAAKTALVMPFIQALGYDVFNPGEVVPEFCADVGTKKGEKVDYAICKDGKVSILVECKPASVELSINHAGQLFRYFSVTDARLAVLTNGVIYQFYSDVERPNKMDDKPFFSFSMAALKAGDVKTIEAFSKATFDIERIVKEAGNLKLQSLIRKELEHEFAEPSPEFVGMLAKRVHDGRVTSAVKDNFGKLVVGSIASLVRDLVNERLSSALNAASPKGDDDASSGEVDVDDIGISTTAEEISGFHIVQAIASRHVDPKRIIMRDAKSYCAILLDDNNRRTLARLHFNGITTKYLGTFTAKDEERHLLGDLTDIYKFETQISARITELESWKGDGAA
;
A
#
# COMPACT_ATOMS: atom_id res chain seq x y z
N MET A 1 17.54 13.65 15.40
CA MET A 1 17.06 12.87 14.24
C MET A 1 15.59 13.18 14.07
N ASP A 2 15.20 13.48 12.84
CA ASP A 2 13.82 13.64 12.41
C ASP A 2 13.02 12.35 12.65
N LEU A 3 11.71 12.47 12.95
CA LEU A 3 10.82 11.34 13.23
C LEU A 3 10.80 10.35 12.05
N ALA A 4 10.77 10.86 10.82
CA ALA A 4 10.77 10.03 9.62
C ALA A 4 12.01 9.12 9.56
N ALA A 5 13.18 9.63 9.92
CA ALA A 5 14.42 8.85 9.95
C ALA A 5 14.39 7.74 11.01
N ARG A 6 13.86 8.04 12.22
CA ARG A 6 13.72 7.05 13.30
C ARG A 6 12.73 5.94 12.92
N LEU A 7 11.62 6.30 12.28
CA LEU A 7 10.63 5.33 11.81
C LEU A 7 11.18 4.48 10.66
N ALA A 8 11.99 5.04 9.77
CA ALA A 8 12.66 4.28 8.71
C ALA A 8 13.65 3.26 9.28
N GLU A 9 14.42 3.62 10.31
CA GLU A 9 15.29 2.66 11.01
C GLU A 9 14.47 1.53 11.66
N LEU A 10 13.37 1.89 12.31
CA LEU A 10 12.48 0.92 12.95
C LEU A 10 11.77 0.00 11.94
N GLN A 11 11.43 0.51 10.76
CA GLN A 11 10.91 -0.30 9.65
C GLN A 11 11.93 -1.36 9.24
N GLN A 12 13.20 -0.99 9.05
CA GLN A 12 14.25 -1.94 8.70
C GLN A 12 14.41 -3.02 9.78
N ARG A 13 14.45 -2.60 11.05
CA ARG A 13 14.49 -3.51 12.20
C ARG A 13 13.30 -4.49 12.22
N THR A 14 12.10 -3.97 11.93
CA THR A 14 10.88 -4.78 11.88
C THR A 14 10.97 -5.83 10.78
N LEU A 15 11.42 -5.46 9.57
CA LEU A 15 11.59 -6.39 8.46
C LEU A 15 12.61 -7.50 8.78
N GLN A 16 13.69 -7.16 9.47
CA GLN A 16 14.76 -8.11 9.82
C GLN A 16 14.36 -9.09 10.93
N HIS A 17 13.58 -8.64 11.92
CA HIS A 17 13.41 -9.41 13.16
C HIS A 17 12.00 -9.96 13.39
N ARG A 18 10.96 -9.48 12.70
CA ARG A 18 9.56 -9.88 13.01
C ARG A 18 9.32 -11.40 13.03
N GLU A 19 10.04 -12.17 12.22
CA GLU A 19 9.87 -13.63 12.11
C GLU A 19 10.55 -14.41 13.25
N VAL A 20 11.51 -13.78 13.95
CA VAL A 20 12.26 -14.41 15.05
C VAL A 20 11.80 -13.95 16.44
N LEU A 21 10.91 -12.95 16.51
CA LEU A 21 10.34 -12.45 17.76
C LEU A 21 9.16 -13.33 18.21
N LEU A 22 9.48 -14.41 18.92
CA LEU A 22 8.52 -15.45 19.30
C LEU A 22 7.64 -15.09 20.52
N THR A 23 8.04 -14.12 21.34
CA THR A 23 7.33 -13.76 22.58
C THR A 23 6.85 -12.32 22.56
N GLU A 24 5.85 -12.04 23.38
CA GLU A 24 5.34 -10.68 23.59
C GLU A 24 6.44 -9.77 24.16
N GLU A 25 7.23 -10.23 25.13
CA GLU A 25 8.37 -9.49 25.69
C GLU A 25 9.43 -9.14 24.64
N ALA A 26 9.71 -10.08 23.73
CA ALA A 26 10.64 -9.83 22.64
C ALA A 26 10.10 -8.75 21.68
N ALA A 27 8.81 -8.81 21.31
CA ALA A 27 8.17 -7.80 20.48
C ALA A 27 8.13 -6.42 21.16
N LYS A 28 7.80 -6.39 22.45
CA LYS A 28 7.82 -5.19 23.30
C LYS A 28 9.20 -4.53 23.27
N THR A 29 10.24 -5.32 23.50
CA THR A 29 11.62 -4.83 23.60
C THR A 29 12.21 -4.41 22.26
N ALA A 30 12.05 -5.24 21.24
CA ALA A 30 12.71 -5.03 19.96
C ALA A 30 11.99 -4.02 19.06
N LEU A 31 10.67 -3.88 19.19
CA LEU A 31 9.83 -3.11 18.26
C LEU A 31 9.03 -2.00 18.96
N VAL A 32 8.27 -2.33 20.01
CA VAL A 32 7.32 -1.36 20.61
C VAL A 32 8.02 -0.27 21.42
N MET A 33 8.98 -0.62 22.28
CA MET A 33 9.75 0.39 23.04
C MET A 33 10.52 1.34 22.11
N PRO A 34 11.22 0.87 21.06
CA PRO A 34 11.79 1.75 20.05
C PRO A 34 10.78 2.66 19.34
N PHE A 35 9.55 2.20 19.11
CA PHE A 35 8.49 3.05 18.56
C PHE A 35 8.11 4.18 19.52
N ILE A 36 7.88 3.87 20.80
CA ILE A 36 7.57 4.86 21.84
C ILE A 36 8.72 5.88 21.95
N GLN A 37 9.98 5.41 21.90
CA GLN A 37 11.15 6.28 21.89
C GLN A 37 11.25 7.14 20.61
N ALA A 38 10.86 6.60 19.46
CA ALA A 38 10.85 7.33 18.19
C ALA A 38 9.91 8.55 18.25
N LEU A 39 8.75 8.38 18.90
CA LEU A 39 7.78 9.45 19.21
C LEU A 39 8.32 10.52 20.19
N GLY A 40 9.50 10.28 20.78
CA GLY A 40 10.18 11.21 21.67
C GLY A 40 9.82 11.06 23.15
N TYR A 41 9.11 10.00 23.53
CA TYR A 41 8.89 9.67 24.93
C TYR A 41 10.10 8.94 25.54
N ASP A 42 10.41 9.24 26.80
CA ASP A 42 11.51 8.58 27.49
C ASP A 42 11.05 7.26 28.14
N VAL A 43 11.40 6.14 27.50
CA VAL A 43 11.10 4.78 27.99
C VAL A 43 11.85 4.40 29.26
N PHE A 44 12.89 5.16 29.65
CA PHE A 44 13.63 4.95 30.90
C PHE A 44 13.13 5.83 32.05
N ASN A 45 12.19 6.74 31.78
CA ASN A 45 11.54 7.55 32.78
C ASN A 45 10.17 6.90 33.16
N PRO A 46 10.07 6.21 34.31
CA PRO A 46 8.83 5.55 34.71
C PRO A 46 7.71 6.53 35.09
N GLY A 47 7.97 7.84 35.16
CA GLY A 47 6.93 8.86 35.28
C GLY A 47 6.35 9.31 33.94
N GLU A 48 7.00 8.95 32.83
CA GLU A 48 6.59 9.31 31.47
C GLU A 48 6.11 8.08 30.70
N VAL A 49 6.82 6.96 30.78
CA VAL A 49 6.39 5.67 30.22
C VAL A 49 6.36 4.66 31.37
N VAL A 50 5.16 4.34 31.84
CA VAL A 50 4.93 3.42 32.96
C VAL A 50 4.75 2.01 32.40
N PRO A 51 5.69 1.08 32.61
CA PRO A 51 5.48 -0.32 32.23
C PRO A 51 4.53 -1.02 33.19
N GLU A 52 3.85 -2.06 32.71
CA GLU A 52 2.92 -2.89 33.51
C GLU A 52 1.91 -2.04 34.31
N PHE A 53 1.34 -1.04 33.65
CA PHE A 53 0.47 -0.06 34.28
C PHE A 53 -0.79 -0.71 34.87
N CYS A 54 -1.06 -0.41 36.14
CA CYS A 54 -2.22 -0.90 36.88
C CYS A 54 -3.14 0.27 37.27
N ALA A 55 -4.44 0.13 37.01
CA ALA A 55 -5.48 1.00 37.54
C ALA A 55 -6.45 0.19 38.40
N ASP A 56 -6.97 0.78 39.48
CA ASP A 56 -7.86 0.08 40.40
C ASP A 56 -9.21 -0.24 39.71
N VAL A 57 -9.44 -1.52 39.38
CA VAL A 57 -10.72 -2.00 38.83
C VAL A 57 -11.35 -3.02 39.79
N GLY A 58 -12.56 -2.70 40.28
CA GLY A 58 -13.26 -3.46 41.34
C GLY A 58 -13.72 -4.88 41.02
N THR A 59 -13.36 -5.49 39.89
CA THR A 59 -13.86 -6.82 39.48
C THR A 59 -12.79 -7.84 39.09
N LYS A 60 -11.55 -7.45 38.75
CA LYS A 60 -10.43 -8.38 38.50
C LYS A 60 -9.12 -7.80 39.03
N LYS A 61 -8.60 -8.43 40.08
CA LYS A 61 -7.35 -8.03 40.74
C LYS A 61 -6.15 -8.50 39.91
N GLY A 62 -5.29 -7.57 39.46
CA GLY A 62 -3.98 -7.89 38.86
C GLY A 62 -3.89 -7.92 37.33
N GLU A 63 -4.92 -7.51 36.57
CA GLU A 63 -4.77 -7.25 35.14
C GLU A 63 -4.03 -5.92 34.92
N LYS A 64 -3.00 -5.91 34.06
CA LYS A 64 -2.13 -4.76 33.79
C LYS A 64 -2.06 -4.52 32.30
N VAL A 65 -1.99 -3.26 31.87
CA VAL A 65 -1.68 -2.90 30.47
C VAL A 65 -0.16 -2.78 30.32
N ASP A 66 0.39 -3.15 29.16
CA ASP A 66 1.86 -3.22 28.98
C ASP A 66 2.58 -1.89 29.19
N TYR A 67 2.06 -0.80 28.63
CA TYR A 67 2.58 0.54 28.88
C TYR A 67 1.47 1.57 29.03
N ALA A 68 1.71 2.56 29.88
CA ALA A 68 0.97 3.81 29.90
C ALA A 68 1.94 4.98 29.63
N ILE A 69 1.58 5.83 28.67
CA ILE A 69 2.31 7.06 28.38
C ILE A 69 1.63 8.20 29.13
N CYS A 70 2.39 8.85 30.00
CA CYS A 70 1.96 9.95 30.83
C CYS A 70 2.43 11.29 30.27
N LYS A 71 1.51 12.26 30.22
CA LYS A 71 1.81 13.66 29.91
C LYS A 71 1.33 14.51 31.08
N ASP A 72 2.21 15.36 31.59
CA ASP A 72 1.92 16.25 32.73
C ASP A 72 1.37 15.51 33.96
N GLY A 73 1.88 14.29 34.21
CA GLY A 73 1.49 13.44 35.33
C GLY A 73 0.16 12.69 35.14
N LYS A 74 -0.50 12.82 33.97
CA LYS A 74 -1.76 12.12 33.64
C LYS A 74 -1.55 11.07 32.57
N VAL A 75 -2.19 9.92 32.72
CA VAL A 75 -2.20 8.87 31.69
C VAL A 75 -2.92 9.41 30.45
N SER A 76 -2.21 9.44 29.32
CA SER A 76 -2.72 9.98 28.06
C SER A 76 -2.95 8.89 27.02
N ILE A 77 -2.05 7.90 26.94
CA ILE A 77 -2.12 6.79 25.98
C ILE A 77 -1.89 5.48 26.73
N LEU A 78 -2.76 4.50 26.48
CA LEU A 78 -2.58 3.12 26.92
C LEU A 78 -2.06 2.26 25.77
N VAL A 79 -1.10 1.38 26.01
CA VAL A 79 -0.50 0.53 24.97
C VAL A 79 -0.55 -0.92 25.40
N GLU A 80 -1.25 -1.73 24.63
CA GLU A 80 -1.34 -3.18 24.77
C GLU A 80 -0.57 -3.86 23.65
N CYS A 81 0.29 -4.80 24.01
CA CYS A 81 1.19 -5.49 23.11
C CYS A 81 0.76 -6.96 22.94
N LYS A 82 1.12 -7.54 21.80
CA LYS A 82 0.93 -8.96 21.49
C LYS A 82 2.20 -9.49 20.82
N PRO A 83 2.42 -10.83 20.79
CA PRO A 83 3.52 -11.41 20.05
C PRO A 83 3.49 -11.02 18.57
N ALA A 84 4.66 -10.78 17.96
CA ALA A 84 4.78 -10.29 16.58
C ALA A 84 4.12 -11.22 15.53
N SER A 85 4.01 -12.51 15.84
CA SER A 85 3.38 -13.54 15.01
C SER A 85 1.86 -13.59 15.09
N VAL A 86 1.24 -12.88 16.04
CA VAL A 86 -0.21 -12.91 16.28
C VAL A 86 -0.90 -11.81 15.50
N GLU A 87 -1.96 -12.17 14.78
CA GLU A 87 -2.86 -11.21 14.15
C GLU A 87 -3.65 -10.42 15.21
N LEU A 88 -3.73 -9.11 15.06
CA LEU A 88 -4.42 -8.25 16.03
C LEU A 88 -5.94 -8.33 15.85
N SER A 89 -6.62 -8.57 16.96
CA SER A 89 -8.08 -8.65 17.04
C SER A 89 -8.57 -7.79 18.20
N ILE A 90 -9.79 -7.25 18.09
CA ILE A 90 -10.44 -6.49 19.17
C ILE A 90 -10.61 -7.32 20.45
N ASN A 91 -10.68 -8.65 20.33
CA ASN A 91 -10.72 -9.56 21.47
C ASN A 91 -9.42 -9.49 22.30
N HIS A 92 -8.31 -9.04 21.70
CA HIS A 92 -7.03 -8.81 22.38
C HIS A 92 -7.00 -7.48 23.14
N ALA A 93 -8.01 -6.61 22.96
CA ALA A 93 -8.07 -5.28 23.56
C ALA A 93 -8.87 -5.21 24.88
N GLY A 94 -9.26 -6.37 25.45
CA GLY A 94 -10.09 -6.44 26.66
C GLY A 94 -9.53 -5.67 27.86
N GLN A 95 -8.21 -5.52 27.94
CA GLN A 95 -7.54 -4.70 28.96
C GLN A 95 -7.73 -3.20 28.69
N LEU A 96 -7.49 -2.76 27.46
CA LEU A 96 -7.71 -1.38 27.03
C LEU A 96 -9.15 -0.91 27.30
N PHE A 97 -10.16 -1.73 26.95
CA PHE A 97 -11.57 -1.40 27.21
C PHE A 97 -11.87 -1.13 28.69
N ARG A 98 -11.31 -1.93 29.60
CA ARG A 98 -11.54 -1.78 31.04
C ARG A 98 -10.81 -0.59 31.62
N TYR A 99 -9.65 -0.23 31.06
CA TYR A 99 -8.83 0.86 31.59
C TYR A 99 -9.35 2.24 31.15
N PHE A 100 -9.99 2.33 29.98
CA PHE A 100 -10.66 3.57 29.56
C PHE A 100 -11.71 4.07 30.55
N SER A 101 -12.40 3.17 31.26
CA SER A 101 -13.47 3.57 32.19
C SER A 101 -12.97 4.03 33.57
N VAL A 102 -11.69 3.81 33.88
CA VAL A 102 -11.10 4.09 35.20
C VAL A 102 -9.84 4.96 35.14
N THR A 103 -9.48 5.47 33.96
CA THR A 103 -8.34 6.36 33.75
C THR A 103 -8.76 7.59 32.95
N ASP A 104 -7.95 8.64 32.98
CA ASP A 104 -8.11 9.81 32.11
C ASP A 104 -7.63 9.55 30.67
N ALA A 105 -7.24 8.31 30.34
CA ALA A 105 -6.72 7.96 29.03
C ALA A 105 -7.84 8.04 27.99
N ARG A 106 -7.58 8.78 26.91
CA ARG A 106 -8.50 8.92 25.79
C ARG A 106 -7.98 8.28 24.50
N LEU A 107 -6.76 7.74 24.55
CA LEU A 107 -6.12 7.04 23.44
C LEU A 107 -5.62 5.66 23.89
N ALA A 108 -5.76 4.70 22.98
CA ALA A 108 -5.26 3.34 23.13
C ALA A 108 -4.49 2.93 21.88
N VAL A 109 -3.46 2.10 22.06
CA VAL A 109 -2.73 1.44 20.99
C VAL A 109 -2.74 -0.05 21.26
N LEU A 110 -3.30 -0.82 20.34
CA LEU A 110 -3.09 -2.27 20.29
C LEU A 110 -2.04 -2.56 19.22
N THR A 111 -0.97 -3.27 19.57
CA THR A 111 0.13 -3.53 18.64
C THR A 111 0.79 -4.88 18.86
N ASN A 112 1.41 -5.41 17.81
CA ASN A 112 2.36 -6.53 17.91
C ASN A 112 3.78 -6.12 17.49
N GLY A 113 4.05 -4.80 17.46
CA GLY A 113 5.29 -4.22 16.97
C GLY A 113 5.39 -4.12 15.44
N VAL A 114 4.61 -4.91 14.69
CA VAL A 114 4.55 -4.86 13.21
C VAL A 114 3.35 -4.05 12.76
N ILE A 115 2.17 -4.31 13.32
CA ILE A 115 0.92 -3.60 13.08
C ILE A 115 0.61 -2.76 14.31
N TYR A 116 0.16 -1.53 14.09
CA TYR A 116 -0.29 -0.63 15.14
C TYR A 116 -1.73 -0.23 14.84
N GLN A 117 -2.61 -0.33 15.84
CA GLN A 117 -4.01 0.06 15.76
C GLN A 117 -4.31 1.08 16.86
N PHE A 118 -4.71 2.28 16.47
CA PHE A 118 -4.99 3.40 17.37
C PHE A 118 -6.49 3.53 17.59
N TYR A 119 -6.87 3.61 18.85
CA TYR A 119 -8.25 3.70 19.32
C TYR A 119 -8.44 4.98 20.15
N SER A 120 -9.67 5.46 20.16
CA SER A 120 -10.11 6.67 20.85
C SER A 120 -11.43 6.44 21.57
N ASP A 121 -11.92 7.43 22.31
CA ASP A 121 -13.24 7.44 22.96
C ASP A 121 -14.25 8.36 22.25
N VAL A 122 -14.16 8.47 20.91
CA VAL A 122 -14.97 9.42 20.10
C VAL A 122 -16.47 9.10 20.19
N GLU A 123 -16.85 7.83 20.20
CA GLU A 123 -18.27 7.47 20.23
C GLU A 123 -18.91 7.74 21.59
N ARG A 124 -18.18 7.44 22.67
CA ARG A 124 -18.65 7.60 24.04
C ARG A 124 -17.47 7.96 24.95
N PRO A 125 -17.57 9.07 25.71
CA PRO A 125 -16.51 9.46 26.64
C PRO A 125 -16.13 8.32 27.59
N ASN A 126 -14.83 8.12 27.82
CA ASN A 126 -14.28 7.09 28.71
C ASN A 126 -14.67 5.65 28.33
N LYS A 127 -15.04 5.42 27.06
CA LYS A 127 -15.24 4.08 26.52
C LYS A 127 -14.53 4.00 25.18
N MET A 128 -13.56 3.09 25.09
CA MET A 128 -12.82 2.85 23.85
C MET A 128 -13.78 2.43 22.73
N ASP A 129 -13.58 2.99 21.55
CA ASP A 129 -14.29 2.62 20.33
C ASP A 129 -13.95 1.18 19.92
N ASP A 130 -14.91 0.46 19.30
CA ASP A 130 -14.71 -0.94 18.88
C ASP A 130 -13.82 -1.06 17.62
N LYS A 131 -13.60 0.05 16.89
CA LYS A 131 -12.82 0.09 15.65
C LYS A 131 -11.70 1.12 15.78
N PRO A 132 -10.48 0.79 15.32
CA PRO A 132 -9.40 1.77 15.31
C PRO A 132 -9.70 2.88 14.29
N PHE A 133 -9.32 4.11 14.63
CA PHE A 133 -9.44 5.25 13.71
C PHE A 133 -8.22 5.40 12.80
N PHE A 134 -7.08 4.83 13.20
CA PHE A 134 -5.85 4.81 12.43
C PHE A 134 -5.13 3.49 12.66
N SER A 135 -4.70 2.85 11.57
CA SER A 135 -3.90 1.63 11.63
C SER A 135 -2.83 1.66 10.55
N PHE A 136 -1.63 1.21 10.87
CA PHE A 136 -0.55 1.10 9.90
C PHE A 136 0.33 -0.12 10.15
N SER A 137 1.10 -0.50 9.12
CA SER A 137 2.12 -1.54 9.21
C SER A 137 3.50 -0.87 9.20
N MET A 138 4.29 -1.11 10.24
CA MET A 138 5.67 -0.65 10.33
C MET A 138 6.52 -1.22 9.19
N ALA A 139 6.23 -2.44 8.74
CA ALA A 139 6.90 -3.07 7.61
C ALA A 139 6.58 -2.40 6.27
N ALA A 140 5.45 -1.69 6.16
CA ALA A 140 4.97 -1.07 4.93
C ALA A 140 4.52 0.39 5.16
N LEU A 141 5.35 1.17 5.85
CA LEU A 141 5.09 2.57 6.15
C LEU A 141 4.96 3.41 4.87
N LYS A 142 3.88 4.20 4.80
CA LYS A 142 3.65 5.18 3.73
C LYS A 142 3.96 6.59 4.24
N ALA A 143 4.26 7.51 3.33
CA ALA A 143 4.51 8.91 3.68
C ALA A 143 3.34 9.56 4.46
N GLY A 144 2.09 9.19 4.13
CA GLY A 144 0.90 9.66 4.86
C GLY A 144 0.82 9.13 6.30
N ASP A 145 1.34 7.92 6.54
CA ASP A 145 1.36 7.32 7.88
C ASP A 145 2.30 8.12 8.78
N VAL A 146 3.51 8.45 8.29
CA VAL A 146 4.50 9.26 9.03
C VAL A 146 3.90 10.60 9.50
N LYS A 147 3.19 11.29 8.61
CA LYS A 147 2.51 12.55 8.95
C LYS A 147 1.44 12.38 10.03
N THR A 148 0.73 11.25 10.01
CA THR A 148 -0.30 10.94 11.01
C THR A 148 0.33 10.56 12.35
N ILE A 149 1.40 9.77 12.32
CA ILE A 149 2.18 9.34 13.49
C ILE A 149 2.79 10.57 14.21
N GLU A 150 3.19 11.60 13.46
CA GLU A 150 3.73 12.83 14.03
C GLU A 150 2.78 13.47 15.05
N ALA A 151 1.46 13.39 14.88
CA ALA A 151 0.49 13.93 15.84
C ALA A 151 0.58 13.26 17.23
N PHE A 152 1.11 12.03 17.32
CA PHE A 152 1.29 11.29 18.56
C PHE A 152 2.65 11.53 19.23
N SER A 153 3.54 12.27 18.57
CA SER A 153 4.87 12.59 19.12
C SER A 153 4.75 13.52 20.31
N LYS A 154 5.65 13.38 21.29
CA LYS A 154 5.64 14.18 22.53
C LYS A 154 5.56 15.69 22.27
N ALA A 155 6.26 16.17 21.23
CA ALA A 155 6.37 17.59 20.90
C ALA A 155 5.07 18.21 20.37
N THR A 156 4.24 17.42 19.68
CA THR A 156 3.03 17.87 18.98
C THR A 156 1.75 17.30 19.58
N PHE A 157 1.87 16.43 20.59
CA PHE A 157 0.74 15.72 21.19
C PHE A 157 -0.31 16.70 21.75
N ASP A 158 -1.51 16.64 21.18
CA ASP A 158 -2.69 17.38 21.62
C ASP A 158 -3.89 16.44 21.56
N ILE A 159 -4.38 16.02 22.74
CA ILE A 159 -5.43 15.02 22.82
C ILE A 159 -6.74 15.48 22.17
N GLU A 160 -7.13 16.74 22.36
CA GLU A 160 -8.39 17.25 21.80
C GLU A 160 -8.33 17.31 20.27
N ARG A 161 -7.17 17.71 19.74
CA ARG A 161 -6.94 17.68 18.30
C ARG A 161 -6.93 16.25 17.75
N ILE A 162 -6.23 15.33 18.40
CA ILE A 162 -6.14 13.93 17.96
C ILE A 162 -7.52 13.28 17.97
N VAL A 163 -8.32 13.45 19.02
CA VAL A 163 -9.67 12.88 19.10
C VAL A 163 -10.59 13.46 18.01
N LYS A 164 -10.48 14.76 17.72
CA LYS A 164 -11.21 15.38 16.61
C LYS A 164 -10.78 14.81 15.25
N GLU A 165 -9.48 14.64 15.03
CA GLU A 165 -8.94 14.04 13.81
C GLU A 165 -9.32 12.56 13.70
N ALA A 166 -9.37 11.82 14.81
CA ALA A 166 -9.83 10.44 14.89
C ALA A 166 -11.29 10.32 14.41
N GLY A 167 -12.17 11.22 14.83
CA GLY A 167 -13.54 11.28 14.34
C GLY A 167 -13.62 11.44 12.81
N ASN A 168 -12.81 12.33 12.25
CA ASN A 168 -12.74 12.55 10.79
C ASN A 168 -12.16 11.33 10.05
N LEU A 169 -11.05 10.77 10.52
CA LEU A 169 -10.40 9.59 9.93
C LEU A 169 -11.32 8.37 9.95
N LYS A 170 -12.03 8.17 11.07
CA LYS A 170 -13.03 7.11 11.21
C LYS A 170 -14.18 7.29 10.23
N LEU A 171 -14.74 8.50 10.13
CA LEU A 171 -15.81 8.78 9.16
C LEU A 171 -15.33 8.59 7.72
N GLN A 172 -14.12 9.05 7.40
CA GLN A 172 -13.51 8.85 6.08
C GLN A 172 -13.31 7.36 5.76
N SER A 173 -12.89 6.55 6.74
CA SER A 173 -12.76 5.10 6.59
C SER A 173 -14.12 4.43 6.32
N LEU A 174 -15.17 4.82 7.05
CA LEU A 174 -16.53 4.31 6.83
C LEU A 174 -17.06 4.70 5.45
N ILE A 175 -16.89 5.96 5.05
CA ILE A 175 -17.26 6.44 3.71
C ILE A 175 -16.49 5.66 2.64
N ARG A 176 -15.19 5.42 2.83
CA ARG A 176 -14.37 4.66 1.88
C ARG A 176 -14.88 3.24 1.70
N LYS A 177 -15.21 2.55 2.79
CA LYS A 177 -15.79 1.19 2.73
C LYS A 177 -17.13 1.19 2.00
N GLU A 178 -17.98 2.18 2.26
CA GLU A 178 -19.25 2.30 1.57
C GLU A 178 -19.08 2.57 0.08
N LEU A 179 -18.11 3.41 -0.30
CA LEU A 179 -17.75 3.63 -1.71
C LEU A 179 -17.21 2.36 -2.37
N GLU A 180 -16.36 1.59 -1.69
CA GLU A 180 -15.87 0.31 -2.19
C GLU A 180 -17.02 -0.68 -2.42
N HIS A 181 -17.98 -0.72 -1.50
CA HIS A 181 -19.19 -1.52 -1.64
C HIS A 181 -20.04 -1.05 -2.84
N GLU A 182 -20.36 0.23 -2.92
CA GLU A 182 -21.12 0.82 -4.04
C GLU A 182 -20.42 0.66 -5.40
N PHE A 183 -19.08 0.60 -5.43
CA PHE A 183 -18.31 0.41 -6.66
C PHE A 183 -18.33 -1.05 -7.14
N ALA A 184 -18.38 -2.00 -6.20
CA ALA A 184 -18.47 -3.42 -6.49
C ALA A 184 -19.91 -3.87 -6.79
N GLU A 185 -20.85 -3.41 -5.97
CA GLU A 185 -22.28 -3.74 -6.03
C GLU A 185 -23.13 -2.45 -5.82
N PRO A 186 -23.36 -1.67 -6.90
CA PRO A 186 -24.13 -0.43 -6.85
C PRO A 186 -25.56 -0.61 -6.31
N SER A 187 -25.95 0.22 -5.34
CA SER A 187 -27.31 0.24 -4.81
C SER A 187 -28.33 0.84 -5.80
N PRO A 188 -29.62 0.49 -5.70
CA PRO A 188 -30.68 1.10 -6.52
C PRO A 188 -30.75 2.63 -6.40
N GLU A 189 -30.37 3.17 -5.24
CA GLU A 189 -30.26 4.60 -4.94
C GLU A 189 -29.11 5.23 -5.72
N PHE A 190 -27.91 4.64 -5.66
CA PHE A 190 -26.73 5.12 -6.35
C PHE A 190 -26.89 5.06 -7.87
N VAL A 191 -27.38 3.93 -8.38
CA VAL A 191 -27.73 3.75 -9.80
C VAL A 191 -28.80 4.75 -10.22
N GLY A 192 -29.84 4.94 -9.40
CA GLY A 192 -30.89 5.91 -9.66
C GLY A 192 -30.40 7.35 -9.70
N MET A 193 -29.45 7.72 -8.83
CA MET A 193 -28.82 9.04 -8.83
C MET A 193 -28.06 9.28 -10.14
N LEU A 194 -27.25 8.31 -10.60
CA LEU A 194 -26.50 8.43 -11.84
C LEU A 194 -27.42 8.44 -13.07
N ALA A 195 -28.41 7.55 -13.12
CA ALA A 195 -29.38 7.48 -14.20
C ALA A 195 -30.12 8.82 -14.40
N LYS A 196 -30.53 9.49 -13.32
CA LYS A 196 -31.19 10.81 -13.39
C LYS A 196 -30.31 11.92 -14.00
N ARG A 197 -28.99 11.78 -13.96
CA ARG A 197 -28.05 12.78 -14.48
C ARG A 197 -27.67 12.54 -15.94
N VAL A 198 -27.88 11.33 -16.45
CA VAL A 198 -27.38 10.89 -17.77
C VAL A 198 -28.52 10.54 -18.72
N HIS A 199 -29.64 10.01 -18.21
CA HIS A 199 -30.77 9.61 -19.03
C HIS A 199 -31.79 10.73 -19.18
N ASP A 200 -32.02 11.16 -20.41
CA ASP A 200 -33.11 12.06 -20.76
C ASP A 200 -34.46 11.32 -20.70
N GLY A 201 -35.32 11.72 -19.76
CA GLY A 201 -36.67 11.18 -19.61
C GLY A 201 -36.91 10.46 -18.28
N ARG A 202 -37.96 9.65 -18.23
CA ARG A 202 -38.40 9.00 -17.00
C ARG A 202 -37.51 7.79 -16.69
N VAL A 203 -36.84 7.82 -15.55
CA VAL A 203 -36.05 6.67 -15.05
C VAL A 203 -36.99 5.55 -14.61
N THR A 204 -37.18 4.55 -15.48
CA THR A 204 -37.97 3.33 -15.21
C THR A 204 -37.10 2.22 -14.59
N SER A 205 -37.72 1.12 -14.14
CA SER A 205 -36.96 -0.05 -13.61
C SER A 205 -35.99 -0.61 -14.65
N ALA A 206 -36.44 -0.76 -15.90
CA ALA A 206 -35.58 -1.25 -16.98
C ALA A 206 -34.38 -0.34 -17.26
N VAL A 207 -34.57 0.98 -17.14
CA VAL A 207 -33.46 1.95 -17.25
C VAL A 207 -32.48 1.76 -16.08
N LYS A 208 -32.97 1.62 -14.85
CA LYS A 208 -32.10 1.37 -13.69
C LYS A 208 -31.31 0.06 -13.83
N ASP A 209 -31.94 -1.03 -14.27
CA ASP A 209 -31.28 -2.32 -14.43
C ASP A 209 -30.17 -2.27 -15.48
N ASN A 210 -30.40 -1.53 -16.58
CA ASN A 210 -29.37 -1.31 -17.60
C ASN A 210 -28.22 -0.44 -17.06
N PHE A 211 -28.55 0.65 -16.36
CA PHE A 211 -27.54 1.51 -15.75
C PHE A 211 -26.71 0.76 -14.71
N GLY A 212 -27.30 -0.08 -13.86
CA GLY A 212 -26.56 -0.85 -12.86
C GLY A 212 -25.43 -1.69 -13.46
N LYS A 213 -25.70 -2.35 -14.59
CA LYS A 213 -24.66 -3.13 -15.32
C LYS A 213 -23.56 -2.24 -15.88
N LEU A 214 -23.92 -1.10 -16.46
CA LEU A 214 -22.95 -0.18 -17.06
C LEU A 214 -22.11 0.55 -16.01
N VAL A 215 -22.68 0.93 -14.87
CA VAL A 215 -22.01 1.65 -13.78
C VAL A 215 -20.81 0.85 -13.25
N VAL A 216 -20.97 -0.45 -12.98
CA VAL A 216 -19.87 -1.31 -12.52
C VAL A 216 -18.72 -1.32 -13.54
N GLY A 217 -19.05 -1.54 -14.82
CA GLY A 217 -18.06 -1.56 -15.91
C GLY A 217 -17.34 -0.21 -16.08
N SER A 218 -18.08 0.90 -16.00
CA SER A 218 -17.54 2.25 -16.12
C SER A 218 -16.61 2.60 -14.95
N ILE A 219 -16.98 2.27 -13.71
CA ILE A 219 -16.14 2.49 -12.53
C ILE A 219 -14.86 1.67 -12.64
N ALA A 220 -14.96 0.38 -12.98
CA ALA A 220 -13.79 -0.49 -13.14
C ALA A 220 -12.84 0.04 -14.24
N SER A 221 -13.38 0.55 -15.35
CA SER A 221 -12.56 1.17 -16.40
C SER A 221 -11.85 2.43 -15.91
N LEU A 222 -12.58 3.34 -15.25
CA LEU A 222 -12.02 4.58 -14.73
C LEU A 222 -10.87 4.31 -13.73
N VAL A 223 -11.02 3.32 -12.86
CA VAL A 223 -9.97 2.94 -11.91
C VAL A 223 -8.73 2.41 -12.64
N ARG A 224 -8.91 1.57 -13.68
CA ARG A 224 -7.79 1.10 -14.50
C ARG A 224 -7.06 2.26 -15.19
N ASP A 225 -7.81 3.20 -15.76
CA ASP A 225 -7.25 4.35 -16.45
C ASP A 225 -6.43 5.23 -15.50
N LEU A 226 -6.94 5.51 -14.30
CA LEU A 226 -6.23 6.28 -13.27
C LEU A 226 -4.96 5.58 -12.77
N VAL A 227 -4.99 4.25 -12.63
CA VAL A 227 -3.81 3.45 -12.24
C VAL A 227 -2.76 3.53 -13.33
N ASN A 228 -3.15 3.36 -14.60
CA ASN A 228 -2.27 3.46 -15.74
C ASN A 228 -1.64 4.85 -15.85
N GLU A 229 -2.44 5.92 -15.70
CA GLU A 229 -1.97 7.30 -15.73
C GLU A 229 -0.93 7.58 -14.62
N ARG A 230 -1.19 7.13 -13.39
CA ARG A 230 -0.23 7.27 -12.29
C ARG A 230 1.06 6.50 -12.52
N LEU A 231 0.97 5.27 -13.02
CA LEU A 231 2.14 4.47 -13.39
C LEU A 231 2.97 5.19 -14.45
N SER A 232 2.33 5.65 -15.54
CA SER A 232 3.00 6.40 -16.60
C SER A 232 3.63 7.71 -16.08
N SER A 233 2.95 8.46 -15.22
CA SER A 233 3.46 9.70 -14.64
C SER A 233 4.65 9.49 -13.71
N ALA A 234 4.60 8.47 -12.85
CA ALA A 234 5.70 8.14 -11.95
C ALA A 234 6.95 7.65 -12.70
N LEU A 235 6.75 6.91 -13.80
CA LEU A 235 7.84 6.44 -14.66
C LEU A 235 8.49 7.60 -15.46
N ASN A 236 7.70 8.54 -15.98
CA ASN A 236 8.23 9.72 -16.67
C ASN A 236 9.02 10.67 -15.76
N ALA A 237 8.69 10.74 -14.46
CA ALA A 237 9.44 11.51 -13.48
C ALA A 237 10.76 10.83 -13.04
N ALA A 238 10.90 9.51 -13.24
CA ALA A 238 12.10 8.73 -12.91
C ALA A 238 13.16 8.72 -14.04
N SER A 239 12.79 9.20 -15.23
CA SER A 239 13.70 9.47 -16.34
C SER A 239 14.34 10.86 -16.14
N PRO A 240 15.67 10.98 -16.04
CA PRO A 240 16.30 12.29 -15.99
C PRO A 240 16.00 12.99 -17.32
N LYS A 241 15.36 14.18 -17.25
CA LYS A 241 15.38 15.11 -18.38
C LYS A 241 16.84 15.47 -18.62
N GLY A 242 17.43 14.94 -19.69
CA GLY A 242 18.56 15.58 -20.32
C GLY A 242 18.06 16.89 -20.92
N ASP A 243 18.66 18.00 -20.50
CA ASP A 243 18.70 19.19 -21.35
C ASP A 243 19.29 18.76 -22.69
N ASP A 244 18.57 19.01 -23.78
CA ASP A 244 19.20 19.69 -24.90
C ASP A 244 18.19 20.44 -25.76
N ASP A 245 18.77 21.48 -26.34
CA ASP A 245 18.22 22.69 -26.92
C ASP A 245 17.40 22.47 -28.21
N ALA A 246 16.68 23.53 -28.56
CA ALA A 246 15.85 23.66 -29.74
C ALA A 246 16.60 23.39 -31.05
N SER A 247 15.96 22.65 -31.96
CA SER A 247 15.90 23.06 -33.36
C SER A 247 14.63 22.53 -34.03
N SER A 248 13.81 23.48 -34.47
CA SER A 248 12.77 23.28 -35.47
C SER A 248 13.41 23.01 -36.82
N GLY A 249 13.11 21.87 -37.42
CA GLY A 249 13.40 21.55 -38.81
C GLY A 249 12.27 20.69 -39.37
N GLU A 250 11.38 21.31 -40.13
CA GLU A 250 10.53 20.59 -41.09
C GLU A 250 11.40 20.13 -42.26
N VAL A 251 11.48 18.81 -42.55
CA VAL A 251 11.31 18.28 -43.91
C VAL A 251 10.95 16.78 -43.91
N ASP A 252 9.93 16.51 -44.71
CA ASP A 252 9.59 15.33 -45.52
C ASP A 252 9.10 13.98 -44.94
N VAL A 253 7.98 13.61 -45.56
CA VAL A 253 7.15 12.42 -45.43
C VAL A 253 7.63 11.40 -46.47
N ASP A 254 8.23 10.30 -46.00
CA ASP A 254 7.97 8.92 -46.43
C ASP A 254 9.13 7.99 -45.98
N ASP A 255 8.91 7.23 -44.90
CA ASP A 255 9.20 5.80 -44.95
C ASP A 255 8.27 5.05 -43.98
N ILE A 256 7.55 4.07 -44.52
CA ILE A 256 6.56 3.29 -43.82
C ILE A 256 7.26 2.17 -43.06
N GLY A 257 7.03 2.12 -41.75
CA GLY A 257 6.87 0.83 -41.07
C GLY A 257 7.72 0.65 -39.84
N ILE A 258 7.02 0.72 -38.69
CA ILE A 258 7.26 0.17 -37.35
C ILE A 258 6.94 1.29 -36.37
N SER A 259 5.64 1.40 -36.05
CA SER A 259 5.16 2.29 -34.99
C SER A 259 4.82 1.39 -33.82
N THR A 260 5.59 1.51 -32.74
CA THR A 260 5.29 0.83 -31.49
C THR A 260 3.90 1.24 -31.02
N THR A 261 3.00 0.29 -30.90
CA THR A 261 1.60 0.55 -30.61
C THR A 261 1.41 0.94 -29.14
N ALA A 262 0.36 1.72 -28.84
CA ALA A 262 0.01 2.06 -27.46
C ALA A 262 -0.22 0.81 -26.58
N GLU A 263 -0.66 -0.29 -27.18
CA GLU A 263 -0.83 -1.57 -26.49
C GLU A 263 0.50 -2.24 -26.17
N GLU A 264 1.49 -2.20 -27.06
CA GLU A 264 2.84 -2.72 -26.79
C GLU A 264 3.54 -1.90 -25.70
N ILE A 265 3.37 -0.58 -25.73
CA ILE A 265 3.84 0.31 -24.65
C ILE A 265 3.19 -0.08 -23.31
N SER A 266 1.88 -0.36 -23.32
CA SER A 266 1.16 -0.77 -22.12
C SER A 266 1.61 -2.14 -21.60
N GLY A 267 1.77 -3.12 -22.50
CA GLY A 267 2.30 -4.44 -22.16
C GLY A 267 3.73 -4.38 -21.65
N PHE A 268 4.57 -3.52 -22.22
CA PHE A 268 5.93 -3.26 -21.75
C PHE A 268 5.94 -2.74 -20.32
N HIS A 269 5.10 -1.75 -19.99
CA HIS A 269 5.03 -1.22 -18.64
C HIS A 269 4.58 -2.26 -17.61
N ILE A 270 3.69 -3.19 -17.98
CA ILE A 270 3.29 -4.29 -17.08
C ILE A 270 4.48 -5.22 -16.81
N VAL A 271 5.22 -5.62 -17.86
CA VAL A 271 6.41 -6.47 -17.69
C VAL A 271 7.52 -5.74 -16.92
N GLN A 272 7.72 -4.44 -17.17
CA GLN A 272 8.67 -3.60 -16.44
C GLN A 272 8.29 -3.47 -14.95
N ALA A 273 7.00 -3.34 -14.62
CA ALA A 273 6.53 -3.27 -13.24
C ALA A 273 6.68 -4.61 -12.49
N ILE A 274 6.54 -5.73 -13.20
CA ILE A 274 6.87 -7.06 -12.62
C ILE A 274 8.38 -7.15 -12.39
N ALA A 275 9.18 -6.76 -13.38
CA ALA A 275 10.63 -6.84 -13.34
C ALA A 275 11.27 -5.90 -12.31
N SER A 276 10.64 -4.77 -12.00
CA SER A 276 11.14 -3.77 -11.05
C SER A 276 11.29 -4.28 -9.62
N ARG A 277 10.68 -5.43 -9.30
CA ARG A 277 10.84 -6.11 -8.00
C ARG A 277 12.24 -6.74 -7.85
N HIS A 278 12.94 -6.99 -8.96
CA HIS A 278 14.19 -7.73 -9.00
C HIS A 278 15.37 -6.92 -9.54
N VAL A 279 15.10 -6.03 -10.51
CA VAL A 279 16.13 -5.20 -11.17
C VAL A 279 15.67 -3.76 -11.31
N ASP A 280 16.61 -2.83 -11.48
CA ASP A 280 16.28 -1.43 -11.75
C ASP A 280 15.43 -1.33 -13.04
N PRO A 281 14.26 -0.66 -13.02
CA PRO A 281 13.41 -0.48 -14.22
C PRO A 281 14.14 0.08 -15.43
N LYS A 282 15.18 0.91 -15.23
CA LYS A 282 15.99 1.52 -16.31
C LYS A 282 16.75 0.49 -17.13
N ARG A 283 16.96 -0.71 -16.57
CA ARG A 283 17.62 -1.83 -17.25
C ARG A 283 16.66 -2.59 -18.16
N ILE A 284 15.34 -2.33 -18.07
CA ILE A 284 14.34 -2.99 -18.88
C ILE A 284 14.05 -2.14 -20.11
N ILE A 285 14.42 -2.64 -21.28
CA ILE A 285 14.36 -1.92 -22.55
C ILE A 285 13.40 -2.60 -23.51
N MET A 286 12.55 -1.80 -24.14
CA MET A 286 11.67 -2.25 -25.21
C MET A 286 12.38 -2.07 -26.55
N ARG A 287 12.41 -3.12 -27.37
CA ARG A 287 12.84 -3.06 -28.77
C ARG A 287 11.76 -3.63 -29.67
N ASP A 288 11.23 -2.80 -30.53
CA ASP A 288 10.26 -3.22 -31.52
C ASP A 288 10.95 -4.04 -32.64
N ALA A 289 10.33 -5.14 -33.04
CA ALA A 289 10.77 -5.97 -34.15
C ALA A 289 9.57 -6.32 -35.04
N LYS A 290 9.81 -6.55 -36.33
CA LYS A 290 8.77 -6.77 -37.36
C LYS A 290 7.71 -7.84 -37.04
N SER A 291 7.99 -8.77 -36.11
CA SER A 291 7.08 -9.87 -35.76
C SER A 291 6.67 -9.90 -34.28
N TYR A 292 7.29 -9.09 -33.43
CA TYR A 292 7.01 -8.99 -31.99
C TYR A 292 7.72 -7.78 -31.38
N CYS A 293 7.22 -7.28 -30.26
CA CYS A 293 7.94 -6.32 -29.44
C CYS A 293 8.76 -7.04 -28.36
N ALA A 294 10.08 -6.88 -28.38
CA ALA A 294 11.01 -7.51 -27.44
C ALA A 294 11.17 -6.68 -26.18
N ILE A 295 11.18 -7.36 -25.02
CA ILE A 295 11.49 -6.75 -23.73
C ILE A 295 12.79 -7.36 -23.23
N LEU A 296 13.81 -6.53 -23.11
CA LEU A 296 15.20 -6.92 -22.90
C LEU A 296 15.71 -6.40 -21.55
N LEU A 297 16.66 -7.13 -20.97
CA LEU A 297 17.46 -6.67 -19.85
C LEU A 297 18.80 -6.12 -20.36
N ASP A 298 19.19 -4.93 -19.91
CA ASP A 298 20.40 -4.20 -20.28
C ASP A 298 20.57 -4.01 -21.80
N ASP A 299 19.47 -3.77 -22.51
CA ASP A 299 19.44 -3.57 -23.96
C ASP A 299 20.12 -4.68 -24.78
N ASN A 300 20.14 -5.90 -24.25
CA ASN A 300 20.87 -7.01 -24.85
C ASN A 300 19.91 -8.09 -25.37
N ASN A 301 19.95 -8.36 -26.67
CA ASN A 301 19.12 -9.39 -27.32
C ASN A 301 19.33 -10.80 -26.73
N ARG A 302 20.50 -11.10 -26.15
CA ARG A 302 20.77 -12.37 -25.46
C ARG A 302 20.11 -12.46 -24.08
N ARG A 303 19.63 -11.33 -23.55
CA ARG A 303 18.98 -11.20 -22.25
C ARG A 303 17.52 -10.78 -22.44
N THR A 304 16.81 -11.54 -23.28
CA THR A 304 15.38 -11.33 -23.51
C THR A 304 14.57 -11.82 -22.30
N LEU A 305 13.71 -10.96 -21.77
CA LEU A 305 12.79 -11.23 -20.68
C LEU A 305 11.45 -11.77 -21.18
N ALA A 306 10.87 -11.08 -22.15
CA ALA A 306 9.60 -11.43 -22.74
C ALA A 306 9.49 -10.92 -24.19
N ARG A 307 8.54 -11.46 -24.93
CA ARG A 307 8.13 -10.95 -26.25
C ARG A 307 6.63 -10.72 -26.28
N LEU A 308 6.20 -9.54 -26.71
CA LEU A 308 4.80 -9.23 -26.94
C LEU A 308 4.49 -9.50 -28.41
N HIS A 309 3.64 -10.50 -28.68
CA HIS A 309 3.18 -10.82 -30.03
C HIS A 309 1.78 -10.25 -30.22
N PHE A 310 1.69 -8.93 -30.38
CA PHE A 310 0.42 -8.20 -30.50
C PHE A 310 0.03 -7.89 -31.94
N ASN A 311 0.79 -8.40 -32.91
CA ASN A 311 0.55 -8.24 -34.34
C ASN A 311 -0.71 -8.97 -34.87
N GLY A 312 -1.33 -9.82 -34.05
CA GLY A 312 -2.56 -10.53 -34.41
C GLY A 312 -3.80 -9.66 -34.22
N ILE A 313 -4.69 -9.65 -35.22
CA ILE A 313 -5.93 -8.84 -35.21
C ILE A 313 -6.87 -9.24 -34.04
N THR A 314 -6.89 -10.52 -33.67
CA THR A 314 -7.83 -11.08 -32.68
C THR A 314 -7.18 -11.88 -31.56
N THR A 315 -5.90 -12.23 -31.70
CA THR A 315 -5.17 -13.06 -30.73
C THR A 315 -3.84 -12.42 -30.38
N LYS A 316 -3.60 -12.28 -29.07
CA LYS A 316 -2.40 -11.69 -28.49
C LYS A 316 -1.67 -12.75 -27.70
N TYR A 317 -0.34 -12.79 -27.80
CA TYR A 317 0.46 -13.73 -27.03
C TYR A 317 1.57 -13.04 -26.25
N LEU A 318 1.82 -13.54 -25.04
CA LEU A 318 3.03 -13.27 -24.27
C LEU A 318 4.01 -14.43 -24.48
N GLY A 319 5.19 -14.14 -25.01
CA GLY A 319 6.32 -15.06 -25.05
C GLY A 319 7.12 -14.98 -23.75
N THR A 320 7.15 -16.05 -22.96
CA THR A 320 8.06 -16.22 -21.81
C THR A 320 9.21 -17.16 -22.17
N PHE A 321 10.32 -17.09 -21.44
CA PHE A 321 11.51 -17.88 -21.76
C PHE A 321 11.91 -18.84 -20.64
N THR A 322 12.25 -20.06 -21.03
CA THR A 322 13.03 -21.00 -20.22
C THR A 322 14.33 -21.27 -20.97
N ALA A 323 15.47 -20.87 -20.41
CA ALA A 323 16.76 -20.93 -21.10
C ALA A 323 16.79 -20.19 -22.46
N LYS A 324 16.69 -20.93 -23.57
CA LYS A 324 16.66 -20.37 -24.94
C LYS A 324 15.30 -20.54 -25.62
N ASP A 325 14.42 -21.33 -25.04
CA ASP A 325 13.14 -21.69 -25.65
C ASP A 325 12.06 -20.69 -25.25
N GLU A 326 11.31 -20.22 -26.25
CA GLU A 326 10.18 -19.32 -26.08
C GLU A 326 8.89 -20.15 -25.98
N GLU A 327 8.13 -19.93 -24.91
CA GLU A 327 6.77 -20.45 -24.75
C GLU A 327 5.77 -19.30 -24.93
N ARG A 328 4.78 -19.50 -25.80
CA ARG A 328 3.75 -18.50 -26.11
C ARG A 328 2.45 -18.78 -25.38
N HIS A 329 2.01 -17.79 -24.61
CA HIS A 329 0.79 -17.84 -23.83
C HIS A 329 -0.27 -16.92 -24.43
N LEU A 330 -1.44 -17.47 -24.75
CA LEU A 330 -2.57 -16.68 -25.24
C LEU A 330 -3.07 -15.74 -24.13
N LEU A 331 -3.22 -14.46 -24.44
CA LEU A 331 -3.77 -13.46 -23.52
C LEU A 331 -5.23 -13.16 -23.90
N GLY A 332 -6.11 -13.14 -22.89
CA GLY A 332 -7.48 -12.64 -23.04
C GLY A 332 -7.58 -11.13 -22.81
N ASP A 333 -6.73 -10.61 -21.92
CA ASP A 333 -6.58 -9.17 -21.62
C ASP A 333 -5.10 -8.83 -21.34
N LEU A 334 -4.69 -7.56 -21.48
CA LEU A 334 -3.31 -7.15 -21.19
C LEU A 334 -2.91 -7.40 -19.73
N THR A 335 -3.86 -7.32 -18.79
CA THR A 335 -3.61 -7.60 -17.37
C THR A 335 -3.32 -9.08 -17.09
N ASP A 336 -3.61 -9.99 -18.02
CA ASP A 336 -3.24 -11.40 -17.88
C ASP A 336 -1.73 -11.62 -17.81
N ILE A 337 -0.92 -10.65 -18.26
CA ILE A 337 0.54 -10.67 -18.12
C ILE A 337 0.97 -10.87 -16.64
N TYR A 338 0.20 -10.34 -15.66
CA TYR A 338 0.50 -10.53 -14.23
C TYR A 338 0.44 -11.99 -13.79
N LYS A 339 -0.32 -12.85 -14.48
CA LYS A 339 -0.37 -14.30 -14.17
C LYS A 339 0.96 -14.99 -14.44
N PHE A 340 1.84 -14.35 -15.21
CA PHE A 340 3.16 -14.87 -15.58
C PHE A 340 4.30 -14.22 -14.76
N GLU A 341 3.97 -13.58 -13.63
CA GLU A 341 4.95 -12.96 -12.73
C GLU A 341 6.06 -13.93 -12.33
N THR A 342 5.71 -15.18 -11.99
CA THR A 342 6.68 -16.21 -11.57
C THR A 342 7.68 -16.52 -12.68
N GLN A 343 7.22 -16.66 -13.92
CA GLN A 343 8.05 -16.97 -15.09
C GLN A 343 8.99 -15.80 -15.41
N ILE A 344 8.47 -14.56 -15.41
CA ILE A 344 9.26 -13.36 -15.65
C ILE A 344 10.32 -13.19 -14.56
N SER A 345 9.95 -13.39 -13.29
CA SER A 345 10.85 -13.31 -12.14
C SER A 345 11.96 -14.37 -12.19
N ALA A 346 11.60 -15.62 -12.53
CA ALA A 346 12.55 -16.70 -12.69
C ALA A 346 13.55 -16.40 -13.82
N ARG A 347 13.07 -15.86 -14.94
CA ARG A 347 13.91 -15.46 -16.06
C ARG A 347 14.89 -14.34 -15.70
N ILE A 348 14.46 -13.34 -14.93
CA ILE A 348 15.36 -12.28 -14.44
C ILE A 348 16.47 -12.88 -13.58
N THR A 349 16.10 -13.76 -12.64
CA THR A 349 17.05 -14.43 -11.75
C THR A 349 18.08 -15.23 -12.55
N GLU A 350 17.63 -15.98 -13.56
CA GLU A 350 18.50 -16.72 -14.48
C GLU A 350 19.47 -15.76 -15.19
N LEU A 351 18.96 -14.67 -15.76
CA LEU A 351 19.77 -13.70 -16.51
C LEU A 351 20.74 -12.91 -15.64
N GLU A 352 20.43 -12.64 -14.37
CA GLU A 352 21.34 -11.99 -13.42
C GLU A 352 22.41 -12.98 -12.92
N SER A 353 22.10 -14.28 -12.84
CA SER A 353 23.06 -15.32 -12.48
C SER A 353 24.06 -15.64 -13.60
N TRP A 354 23.70 -15.34 -14.85
CA TRP A 354 24.57 -15.49 -16.02
C TRP A 354 25.57 -14.33 -16.10
N LYS A 355 26.72 -14.45 -15.41
CA LYS A 355 27.91 -13.65 -15.73
C LYS A 355 28.51 -14.19 -17.02
N GLY A 356 28.30 -13.48 -18.13
CA GLY A 356 28.93 -13.86 -19.41
C GLY A 356 30.45 -13.85 -19.30
N ASP A 357 31.08 -14.95 -19.68
CA ASP A 357 32.46 -14.94 -20.17
C ASP A 357 32.57 -13.93 -21.32
N GLY A 358 33.58 -13.06 -21.26
CA GLY A 358 34.07 -12.29 -22.40
C GLY A 358 33.84 -10.79 -22.36
N ALA A 359 34.56 -10.09 -21.47
CA ALA A 359 35.20 -8.85 -21.88
C ALA A 359 36.54 -9.24 -22.52
N ALA A 360 36.59 -9.18 -23.86
CA ALA A 360 37.79 -9.08 -24.67
C ALA A 360 37.46 -8.22 -25.87
#